data_AF-A0A6H9L3D4-F1
#
_entry.id   AF-A0A6H9L3D4-F1
#
_cell.length_a   1.000
_cell.length_b   1.000
_cell.length_c   1.000
_cell.angle_alpha   90.00
_cell.angle_beta   90.00
_cell.angle_gamma   90.00
#
_symmetry.space_group_name_H-M   'P 1'
#
loop_
_entity.id
_entity.type
_entity.pdbx_description
1 polymer ?
#
loop_
_entity_poly.entity_id
_entity_poly.type
_entity_poly.pdbx_seq_one_letter_code
_entity_poly.pdbx_strand_id
1 'polypeptide(L)'
;MEMETVTGLTCKSCHTLHDDENVGNFSYDVLVTDPPETLTGVDISFGDAANTNLCLQCHQPRRDFTAYDTTPDDGTDSVYVTSSHAGPHYGQMGSNLFGLGADDRNGSAALDQGPMAHATGASCVVCHMGANANHKFEPTVDNCTTCHAGAADLDINGAATKMLDAVHAIEAKLVELGWYSEDEDGLSSNASSGSPLGMTGAEFTAFWNYNVIHADHGAVYHNPPYAKAMINNIEENLGMPLTVW
;
A
#
# COMPACT_ATOMS: atom_id res chain seq x y z
N MET A 1 30.02 16.47 7.74
CA MET A 1 29.67 15.05 7.89
C MET A 1 29.42 14.55 6.48
N GLU A 2 30.41 13.90 5.88
CA GLU A 2 30.21 13.28 4.56
C GLU A 2 29.18 12.19 4.75
N MET A 3 28.05 12.27 4.04
CA MET A 3 27.10 11.17 4.03
C MET A 3 27.78 10.01 3.30
N GLU A 4 28.26 9.04 4.07
CA GLU A 4 28.57 7.73 3.52
C GLU A 4 27.36 7.27 2.70
N THR A 5 27.62 6.88 1.46
CA THR A 5 26.60 6.30 0.60
C THR A 5 26.12 5.03 1.28
N VAL A 6 24.92 5.07 1.86
CA VAL A 6 24.30 3.91 2.49
C VAL A 6 23.98 2.90 1.38
N THR A 7 24.85 1.92 1.19
CA THR A 7 24.62 0.79 0.28
C THR A 7 23.72 -0.24 0.96
N GLY A 8 22.42 0.05 1.01
CA GLY A 8 21.38 -0.87 1.50
C GLY A 8 21.00 -0.73 2.98
N LEU A 9 19.92 -1.42 3.37
CA LEU A 9 19.46 -1.47 4.77
C LEU A 9 20.45 -2.29 5.61
N THR A 10 20.85 -1.75 6.76
CA THR A 10 21.72 -2.42 7.73
C THR A 10 21.08 -2.39 9.11
N CYS A 11 21.70 -3.03 10.11
CA CYS A 11 21.22 -2.96 11.49
C CYS A 11 21.08 -1.50 11.98
N LYS A 12 21.98 -0.60 11.53
CA LYS A 12 21.94 0.84 11.85
C LYS A 12 20.79 1.59 11.17
N SER A 13 20.07 0.97 10.23
CA SER A 13 18.90 1.58 9.60
C SER A 13 17.67 1.54 10.52
N CYS A 14 17.66 0.63 11.48
CA CYS A 14 16.51 0.41 12.37
C CYS A 14 16.87 0.54 13.85
N HIS A 15 18.10 0.19 14.21
CA HIS A 15 18.54 0.16 15.60
C HIS A 15 19.59 1.23 15.89
N THR A 16 19.53 1.77 17.10
CA THR A 16 20.70 2.39 17.71
C THR A 16 21.77 1.31 17.86
N LEU A 17 22.95 1.56 17.30
CA LEU A 17 24.13 0.73 17.50
C LEU A 17 25.22 1.60 18.13
N HIS A 18 26.17 0.97 18.84
CA HIS A 18 27.29 1.70 19.42
C HIS A 18 27.96 2.63 18.39
N ASP A 19 28.11 3.87 18.82
CA ASP A 19 28.97 4.88 18.23
C ASP A 19 29.90 5.44 19.31
N ASP A 20 30.72 6.43 18.94
CA ASP A 20 31.67 7.05 19.85
C ASP A 20 30.98 7.76 21.04
N GLU A 21 29.70 8.09 20.91
CA GLU A 21 28.89 8.76 21.93
C GLU A 21 28.21 7.77 22.89
N ASN A 22 28.00 6.51 22.46
CA ASN A 22 27.22 5.50 23.17
C ASN A 22 27.94 4.15 23.35
N VAL A 23 29.27 4.17 23.41
CA VAL A 23 30.15 2.97 23.49
C VAL A 23 29.86 2.01 24.67
N GLY A 24 29.10 2.45 25.69
CA GLY A 24 28.67 1.63 26.82
C GLY A 24 27.20 1.17 26.80
N ASN A 25 26.42 1.55 25.78
CA ASN A 25 24.99 1.27 25.69
C ASN A 25 24.70 0.06 24.80
N PHE A 26 24.59 -1.11 25.41
CA PHE A 26 24.25 -2.38 24.73
C PHE A 26 22.75 -2.53 24.41
N SER A 27 21.96 -1.45 24.52
CA SER A 27 20.55 -1.44 24.16
C SER A 27 20.43 -1.24 22.65
N TYR A 28 19.91 -2.24 21.95
CA TYR A 28 19.64 -2.17 20.50
C TYR A 28 18.24 -1.59 20.27
N ASP A 29 18.01 -0.38 20.77
CA ASP A 29 16.70 0.27 20.72
C ASP A 29 16.32 0.62 19.28
N VAL A 30 15.03 0.72 19.01
CA VAL A 30 14.52 1.12 17.69
C VAL A 30 14.70 2.64 17.53
N LEU A 31 15.28 3.07 16.41
CA LEU A 31 15.67 4.46 16.16
C LEU A 31 14.50 5.44 16.16
N VAL A 32 13.35 5.01 15.61
CA VAL A 32 12.18 5.85 15.42
C VAL A 32 10.97 5.17 16.04
N THR A 33 10.40 5.83 17.04
CA THR A 33 9.23 5.35 17.76
C THR A 33 8.08 6.33 17.71
N ASP A 34 8.33 7.57 17.31
CA ASP A 34 7.32 8.62 17.20
C ASP A 34 6.58 8.53 15.85
N PRO A 35 5.36 9.09 15.76
CA PRO A 35 4.59 9.12 14.52
C PRO A 35 5.39 9.71 13.35
N PRO A 36 5.28 9.14 12.13
CA PRO A 36 5.91 9.71 10.93
C PRO A 36 5.27 11.05 10.54
N GLU A 37 6.10 11.98 10.08
CA GLU A 37 5.63 13.06 9.20
C GLU A 37 5.51 12.48 7.79
N THR A 38 4.29 12.29 7.29
CA THR A 38 4.09 11.65 5.99
C THR A 38 4.25 12.62 4.82
N LEU A 39 4.72 12.10 3.68
CA LEU A 39 4.96 12.88 2.46
C LEU A 39 3.66 13.41 1.83
N THR A 40 2.54 12.71 2.04
CA THR A 40 1.21 13.11 1.55
C THR A 40 0.41 13.87 2.60
N GLY A 41 0.95 14.10 3.80
CA GLY A 41 0.26 14.78 4.89
C GLY A 41 -0.91 13.99 5.52
N VAL A 42 -1.01 12.68 5.24
CA VAL A 42 -1.97 11.79 5.90
C VAL A 42 -1.45 11.31 7.24
N ASP A 43 -2.29 11.32 8.27
CA ASP A 43 -1.89 10.86 9.59
C ASP A 43 -2.02 9.34 9.71
N ILE A 44 -0.89 8.63 9.77
CA ILE A 44 -0.80 7.19 10.07
C ILE A 44 0.14 6.96 11.25
N SER A 45 -0.33 6.28 12.29
CA SER A 45 0.46 6.09 13.51
C SER A 45 -0.10 4.97 14.39
N PHE A 46 0.80 4.27 15.07
CA PHE A 46 0.48 3.33 16.16
C PHE A 46 0.49 4.00 17.55
N GLY A 47 0.55 5.33 17.61
CA GLY A 47 0.66 6.13 18.83
C GLY A 47 2.11 6.56 19.14
N ASP A 48 2.27 7.35 20.20
CA ASP A 48 3.58 7.84 20.63
C ASP A 48 4.45 6.72 21.20
N ALA A 49 5.77 6.81 20.99
CA ALA A 49 6.76 5.83 21.46
C ALA A 49 6.48 4.37 21.02
N ALA A 50 5.82 4.17 19.88
CA ALA A 50 5.57 2.86 19.30
C ALA A 50 6.64 2.48 18.27
N ASN A 51 7.46 1.47 18.58
CA ASN A 51 8.56 1.00 17.73
C ASN A 51 8.17 0.62 16.30
N THR A 52 6.91 0.23 16.07
CA THR A 52 6.41 -0.11 14.74
C THR A 52 6.20 1.12 13.84
N ASN A 53 6.23 2.34 14.39
CA ASN A 53 6.19 3.57 13.59
C ASN A 53 7.43 3.71 12.69
N LEU A 54 8.56 3.07 13.04
CA LEU A 54 9.74 3.00 12.17
C LEU A 54 9.37 2.47 10.77
N CYS A 55 8.51 1.46 10.68
CA CYS A 55 8.11 0.88 9.41
C CYS A 55 7.37 1.91 8.53
N LEU A 56 6.54 2.75 9.15
CA LEU A 56 5.75 3.78 8.46
C LEU A 56 6.62 4.93 7.92
N GLN A 57 7.87 5.09 8.40
CA GLN A 57 8.79 6.09 7.86
C GLN A 57 9.13 5.82 6.39
N CYS A 58 9.19 4.54 6.00
CA CYS A 58 9.52 4.13 4.63
C CYS A 58 8.33 3.53 3.88
N HIS A 59 7.46 2.77 4.55
CA HIS A 59 6.26 2.18 3.97
C HIS A 59 5.08 3.16 4.04
N GLN A 60 5.27 4.31 3.39
CA GLN A 60 4.26 5.34 3.16
C GLN A 60 4.23 5.74 1.67
N PRO A 61 3.09 6.25 1.16
CA PRO A 61 3.05 6.83 -0.18
C PRO A 61 3.99 8.00 -0.32
N ARG A 62 4.46 8.20 -1.56
CA ARG A 62 5.15 9.44 -1.94
C ARG A 62 4.18 10.50 -2.47
N ARG A 63 3.01 10.10 -2.96
CA ARG A 63 2.03 10.96 -3.64
C ARG A 63 0.61 10.47 -3.37
N ASP A 64 -0.34 11.41 -3.35
CA ASP A 64 -1.76 11.13 -3.45
C ASP A 64 -2.26 11.36 -4.89
N PHE A 65 -3.54 11.04 -5.13
CA PHE A 65 -4.14 11.12 -6.47
C PHE A 65 -4.25 12.55 -6.99
N THR A 66 -4.32 13.55 -6.11
CA THR A 66 -4.44 14.97 -6.49
C THR A 66 -3.17 15.48 -7.18
N ALA A 67 -2.02 14.83 -6.95
CA ALA A 67 -0.77 15.12 -7.64
C ALA A 67 -0.83 14.86 -9.17
N TYR A 68 -1.80 14.07 -9.62
CA TYR A 68 -2.01 13.71 -11.03
C TYR A 68 -3.28 14.34 -11.62
N ASP A 69 -4.09 14.99 -10.77
CA ASP A 69 -5.30 15.67 -11.18
C ASP A 69 -4.96 17.06 -11.75
N THR A 70 -4.70 17.10 -13.07
CA THR A 70 -4.46 18.35 -13.80
C THR A 70 -5.74 18.92 -14.41
N THR A 71 -6.91 18.47 -13.97
CA THR A 71 -8.20 18.83 -14.59
C THR A 71 -8.44 20.34 -14.44
N PRO A 72 -8.68 21.09 -15.54
CA PRO A 72 -9.10 22.48 -15.44
C PRO A 72 -10.52 22.57 -14.85
N ASP A 73 -10.80 23.62 -14.07
CA ASP A 73 -12.13 23.93 -13.48
C ASP A 73 -13.27 24.06 -14.52
N ASP A 74 -12.99 23.98 -15.83
CA ASP A 74 -13.92 24.25 -16.93
C ASP A 74 -14.73 23.03 -17.43
N GLY A 75 -14.60 21.88 -16.78
CA GLY A 75 -15.52 20.75 -16.96
C GLY A 75 -15.27 19.88 -18.20
N THR A 76 -14.08 19.94 -18.80
CA THR A 76 -13.63 18.87 -19.71
C THR A 76 -12.89 17.81 -18.89
N ASP A 77 -13.68 16.88 -18.35
CA ASP A 77 -13.42 15.95 -17.23
C ASP A 77 -12.41 14.81 -17.55
N SER A 78 -11.27 15.15 -18.16
CA SER A 78 -10.25 14.19 -18.58
C SER A 78 -8.92 14.39 -17.84
N VAL A 79 -8.46 13.33 -17.19
CA VAL A 79 -7.14 13.24 -16.56
C VAL A 79 -6.15 12.63 -17.55
N TYR A 80 -4.96 13.23 -17.67
CA TYR A 80 -3.91 12.75 -18.55
C TYR A 80 -2.72 12.22 -17.74
N VAL A 81 -2.55 10.90 -17.77
CA VAL A 81 -1.43 10.23 -17.09
C VAL A 81 -0.25 10.13 -18.05
N THR A 82 0.85 10.78 -17.69
CA THR A 82 2.05 10.96 -18.55
C THR A 82 3.28 10.17 -18.10
N SER A 83 3.16 9.36 -17.05
CA SER A 83 4.28 8.62 -16.48
C SER A 83 3.87 7.17 -16.24
N SER A 84 4.72 6.24 -16.66
CA SER A 84 4.57 4.81 -16.37
C SER A 84 4.73 4.48 -14.89
N HIS A 85 5.20 5.46 -14.10
CA HIS A 85 5.30 5.39 -12.63
C HIS A 85 4.19 6.22 -11.96
N ALA A 86 3.05 6.43 -12.62
CA ALA A 86 1.91 7.09 -12.02
C ALA A 86 1.23 6.20 -10.97
N GLY A 87 1.02 6.75 -9.78
CA GLY A 87 0.51 6.03 -8.61
C GLY A 87 1.14 6.59 -7.33
N PRO A 88 0.86 5.96 -6.17
CA PRO A 88 1.41 6.38 -4.88
C PRO A 88 2.93 6.14 -4.76
N HIS A 89 3.54 5.48 -5.76
CA HIS A 89 4.97 5.17 -5.87
C HIS A 89 5.46 4.26 -4.73
N TYR A 90 5.16 2.95 -4.86
CA TYR A 90 5.48 1.78 -4.01
C TYR A 90 5.77 2.06 -2.52
N GLY A 91 5.06 1.37 -1.63
CA GLY A 91 5.17 1.64 -0.18
C GLY A 91 3.85 1.93 0.49
N GLN A 92 2.71 1.67 -0.18
CA GLN A 92 1.39 2.05 0.31
C GLN A 92 0.90 1.22 1.51
N MET A 93 1.68 0.24 1.98
CA MET A 93 1.33 -0.68 3.07
C MET A 93 0.84 0.06 4.32
N GLY A 94 1.51 1.14 4.72
CA GLY A 94 1.11 1.95 5.86
C GLY A 94 -0.27 2.58 5.66
N SER A 95 -0.47 3.32 4.57
CA SER A 95 -1.77 3.95 4.32
C SER A 95 -2.91 2.95 4.11
N ASN A 96 -2.68 1.84 3.40
CA ASN A 96 -3.69 0.80 3.23
C ASN A 96 -4.09 0.15 4.55
N LEU A 97 -3.13 -0.17 5.41
CA LEU A 97 -3.39 -0.72 6.74
C LEU A 97 -4.31 0.20 7.57
N PHE A 98 -4.18 1.51 7.37
CA PHE A 98 -5.00 2.54 8.02
C PHE A 98 -6.26 2.94 7.22
N GLY A 99 -6.50 2.34 6.03
CA GLY A 99 -7.67 2.60 5.19
C GLY A 99 -7.63 3.94 4.46
N LEU A 100 -6.45 4.36 4.00
CA LEU A 100 -6.21 5.68 3.42
C LEU A 100 -5.51 5.60 2.04
N GLY A 101 -5.70 6.65 1.24
CA GLY A 101 -4.95 6.90 0.01
C GLY A 101 -5.63 6.50 -1.29
N ALA A 102 -6.79 5.84 -1.24
CA ALA A 102 -7.67 5.68 -2.41
C ALA A 102 -8.25 7.03 -2.88
N ASP A 103 -8.60 7.09 -4.17
CA ASP A 103 -9.43 8.14 -4.75
C ASP A 103 -10.91 7.77 -4.51
N ASP A 104 -11.63 8.66 -3.85
CA ASP A 104 -13.02 8.47 -3.38
C ASP A 104 -14.03 9.29 -4.18
N ARG A 105 -13.60 9.95 -5.25
CA ARG A 105 -14.48 10.83 -6.05
C ARG A 105 -15.54 10.08 -6.85
N ASN A 106 -15.29 8.81 -7.19
CA ASN A 106 -16.20 7.96 -7.96
C ASN A 106 -16.30 6.54 -7.39
N GLY A 107 -17.43 5.88 -7.61
CA GLY A 107 -17.74 4.54 -7.10
C GLY A 107 -18.70 4.56 -5.91
N SER A 108 -19.49 3.49 -5.77
CA SER A 108 -20.58 3.41 -4.78
C SER A 108 -20.17 2.78 -3.44
N ALA A 109 -19.05 2.06 -3.39
CA ALA A 109 -18.56 1.45 -2.15
C ALA A 109 -17.84 2.48 -1.28
N ALA A 110 -18.22 2.53 0.00
CA ALA A 110 -17.62 3.45 0.96
C ALA A 110 -16.18 3.05 1.31
N LEU A 111 -15.27 4.03 1.22
CA LEU A 111 -13.84 3.89 1.52
C LEU A 111 -13.48 4.34 2.95
N ASP A 112 -14.46 4.37 3.86
CA ASP A 112 -14.36 4.86 5.24
C ASP A 112 -14.08 3.74 6.27
N GLN A 113 -13.51 2.62 5.81
CA GLN A 113 -13.23 1.45 6.66
C GLN A 113 -12.25 1.77 7.81
N GLY A 114 -11.43 2.81 7.64
CA GLY A 114 -10.45 3.25 8.62
C GLY A 114 -9.40 2.18 8.95
N PRO A 115 -8.73 2.32 10.10
CA PRO A 115 -7.68 1.38 10.49
C PRO A 115 -8.24 0.00 10.81
N MET A 116 -7.70 -1.02 10.15
CA MET A 116 -8.09 -2.42 10.40
C MET A 116 -7.67 -2.87 11.81
N ALA A 117 -8.25 -3.95 12.33
CA ALA A 117 -7.79 -4.66 13.53
C ALA A 117 -6.32 -5.14 13.44
N HIS A 118 -5.74 -5.27 12.24
CA HIS A 118 -4.30 -5.49 12.05
C HIS A 118 -3.46 -4.26 12.42
N ALA A 119 -4.04 -3.05 12.32
CA ALA A 119 -3.44 -1.80 12.74
C ALA A 119 -3.71 -1.50 14.23
N THR A 120 -4.94 -1.75 14.70
CA THR A 120 -5.39 -1.32 16.03
C THR A 120 -5.23 -2.39 17.11
N GLY A 121 -5.18 -3.67 16.72
CA GLY A 121 -4.98 -4.82 17.62
C GLY A 121 -3.67 -5.56 17.39
N ALA A 122 -2.90 -5.18 16.37
CA ALA A 122 -1.59 -5.75 16.06
C ALA A 122 -0.65 -4.64 15.55
N SER A 123 0.44 -5.02 14.88
CA SER A 123 1.38 -4.09 14.24
C SER A 123 2.18 -4.81 13.16
N CYS A 124 3.00 -4.08 12.41
CA CYS A 124 3.85 -4.66 11.36
C CYS A 124 4.70 -5.82 11.91
N VAL A 125 5.29 -5.64 13.09
CA VAL A 125 6.21 -6.62 13.68
C VAL A 125 5.50 -7.87 14.20
N VAL A 126 4.21 -7.81 14.53
CA VAL A 126 3.43 -8.98 14.98
C VAL A 126 3.38 -10.04 13.87
N CYS A 127 3.09 -9.64 12.64
CA CYS A 127 2.98 -10.56 11.52
C CYS A 127 4.32 -10.81 10.82
N HIS A 128 5.12 -9.78 10.59
CA HIS A 128 6.35 -9.89 9.80
C HIS A 128 7.56 -10.39 10.59
N MET A 129 7.62 -10.15 11.90
CA MET A 129 8.75 -10.59 12.74
C MET A 129 8.34 -11.66 13.76
N GLY A 130 7.08 -11.64 14.23
CA GLY A 130 6.57 -12.57 15.22
C GLY A 130 7.29 -12.50 16.56
N ALA A 131 6.95 -13.43 17.47
CA ALA A 131 7.53 -13.48 18.81
C ALA A 131 9.05 -13.75 18.81
N ASN A 132 9.59 -14.29 17.72
CA ASN A 132 11.01 -14.63 17.59
C ASN A 132 11.86 -13.50 17.00
N ALA A 133 11.28 -12.31 16.76
CA ALA A 133 11.96 -11.16 16.14
C ALA A 133 12.68 -11.55 14.83
N ASN A 134 11.99 -12.26 13.95
CA ASN A 134 12.54 -12.73 12.68
C ASN A 134 12.77 -11.56 11.70
N HIS A 135 14.03 -11.31 11.35
CA HIS A 135 14.42 -10.24 10.43
C HIS A 135 14.39 -10.66 8.94
N LYS A 136 13.74 -11.79 8.61
CA LYS A 136 13.37 -12.10 7.22
C LYS A 136 12.16 -11.31 6.75
N PHE A 137 11.35 -10.80 7.67
CA PHE A 137 10.12 -10.01 7.43
C PHE A 137 9.03 -10.75 6.63
N GLU A 138 9.21 -12.02 6.30
CA GLU A 138 8.18 -12.83 5.67
C GLU A 138 7.14 -13.25 6.73
N PRO A 139 5.85 -12.93 6.53
CA PRO A 139 4.81 -13.36 7.44
C PRO A 139 4.70 -14.89 7.44
N THR A 140 4.44 -15.45 8.62
CA THR A 140 4.27 -16.90 8.78
C THR A 140 2.87 -17.20 9.29
N VAL A 141 2.33 -18.36 8.89
CA VAL A 141 1.00 -18.81 9.33
C VAL A 141 0.89 -18.85 10.86
N ASP A 142 1.97 -19.25 11.54
CA ASP A 142 2.02 -19.31 13.00
C ASP A 142 1.68 -17.96 13.65
N ASN A 143 2.12 -16.84 13.06
CA ASN A 143 1.82 -15.50 13.58
C ASN A 143 0.31 -15.16 13.48
N CYS A 144 -0.41 -15.73 12.51
CA CYS A 144 -1.84 -15.52 12.32
C CYS A 144 -2.68 -16.27 13.35
N THR A 145 -2.23 -17.45 13.79
CA THR A 145 -3.02 -18.37 14.64
C THR A 145 -3.40 -17.79 16.01
N THR A 146 -2.70 -16.74 16.46
CA THR A 146 -3.02 -16.01 17.70
C THR A 146 -4.43 -15.40 17.66
N CYS A 147 -4.86 -14.92 16.49
CA CYS A 147 -6.16 -14.26 16.30
C CYS A 147 -7.09 -15.07 15.37
N HIS A 148 -6.54 -15.77 14.39
CA HIS A 148 -7.24 -16.61 13.43
C HIS A 148 -7.08 -18.08 13.78
N ALA A 149 -7.84 -18.56 14.76
CA ALA A 149 -7.77 -19.94 15.22
C ALA A 149 -8.01 -20.94 14.07
N GLY A 150 -7.07 -21.85 13.86
CA GLY A 150 -7.15 -22.87 12.82
C GLY A 150 -6.69 -22.42 11.43
N ALA A 151 -6.07 -21.24 11.30
CA ALA A 151 -5.41 -20.84 10.05
C ALA A 151 -4.36 -21.89 9.64
N ALA A 152 -4.43 -22.33 8.39
CA ALA A 152 -3.48 -23.27 7.79
C ALA A 152 -2.56 -22.61 6.75
N ASP A 153 -2.96 -21.43 6.27
CA ASP A 153 -2.26 -20.58 5.32
C ASP A 153 -2.61 -19.10 5.63
N LEU A 154 -2.12 -18.17 4.81
CA LEU A 154 -2.45 -16.74 4.94
C LEU A 154 -3.81 -16.41 4.33
N ASP A 155 -4.45 -17.35 3.63
CA ASP A 155 -5.72 -17.17 2.94
C ASP A 155 -6.91 -17.54 3.85
N ILE A 156 -7.12 -16.70 4.85
CA ILE A 156 -8.16 -16.93 5.85
C ILE A 156 -9.53 -17.01 5.20
N ASN A 157 -10.11 -18.22 5.22
CA ASN A 157 -11.42 -18.55 4.63
C ASN A 157 -11.51 -18.31 3.11
N GLY A 158 -10.40 -18.33 2.37
CA GLY A 158 -10.41 -18.09 0.92
C GLY A 158 -10.57 -16.62 0.52
N ALA A 159 -10.47 -15.69 1.47
CA ALA A 159 -10.70 -14.27 1.23
C ALA A 159 -9.63 -13.65 0.32
N ALA A 160 -8.35 -13.98 0.53
CA ALA A 160 -7.25 -13.47 -0.27
C ALA A 160 -7.32 -14.01 -1.70
N THR A 161 -7.54 -15.32 -1.88
CA THR A 161 -7.71 -15.91 -3.22
C THR A 161 -8.82 -15.18 -3.99
N LYS A 162 -9.99 -14.99 -3.37
CA LYS A 162 -11.11 -14.33 -4.02
C LYS A 162 -10.84 -12.87 -4.40
N MET A 163 -10.13 -12.12 -3.56
CA MET A 163 -9.73 -10.75 -3.88
C MET A 163 -8.67 -10.71 -4.98
N LEU A 164 -7.69 -11.63 -4.95
CA LEU A 164 -6.66 -11.74 -5.99
C LEU A 164 -7.26 -12.12 -7.35
N ASP A 165 -8.24 -13.02 -7.38
CA ASP A 165 -8.96 -13.36 -8.62
C ASP A 165 -9.66 -12.12 -9.22
N ALA A 166 -10.27 -11.28 -8.39
CA ALA A 166 -10.88 -10.01 -8.83
C ALA A 166 -9.82 -9.00 -9.30
N VAL A 167 -8.68 -8.90 -8.60
CA VAL A 167 -7.54 -8.05 -9.03
C VAL A 167 -6.99 -8.53 -10.37
N HIS A 168 -6.79 -9.83 -10.60
CA HIS A 168 -6.35 -10.35 -11.90
C HIS A 168 -7.37 -10.04 -13.01
N ALA A 169 -8.67 -10.09 -12.72
CA ALA A 169 -9.69 -9.68 -13.69
C ALA A 169 -9.62 -8.18 -14.02
N ILE A 170 -9.33 -7.34 -13.02
CA ILE A 170 -9.07 -5.90 -13.21
C ILE A 170 -7.82 -5.72 -14.08
N GLU A 171 -6.72 -6.40 -13.79
CA GLU A 171 -5.47 -6.31 -14.57
C GLU A 171 -5.70 -6.67 -16.04
N ALA A 172 -6.43 -7.75 -16.31
CA ALA A 172 -6.82 -8.12 -17.66
C ALA A 172 -7.64 -7.02 -18.35
N LYS A 173 -8.54 -6.34 -17.62
CA LYS A 173 -9.31 -5.22 -18.14
C LYS A 173 -8.42 -4.01 -18.44
N LEU A 174 -7.45 -3.71 -17.58
CA LEU A 174 -6.50 -2.61 -17.78
C LEU A 174 -5.60 -2.83 -19.00
N VAL A 175 -5.24 -4.09 -19.29
CA VAL A 175 -4.53 -4.49 -20.52
C VAL A 175 -5.44 -4.35 -21.75
N GLU A 176 -6.70 -4.79 -21.67
CA GLU A 176 -7.68 -4.63 -22.75
C GLU A 176 -7.88 -3.16 -23.14
N LEU A 177 -7.89 -2.26 -22.15
CA LEU A 177 -7.97 -0.80 -22.34
C LEU A 177 -6.68 -0.18 -22.88
N GLY A 178 -5.58 -0.94 -22.95
CA GLY A 178 -4.28 -0.48 -23.40
C GLY A 178 -3.55 0.42 -22.40
N TRP A 179 -4.02 0.50 -21.15
CA TRP A 179 -3.38 1.29 -20.10
C TRP A 179 -2.17 0.60 -19.49
N TYR A 180 -2.17 -0.72 -19.53
CA TYR A 180 -1.07 -1.57 -19.10
C TYR A 180 -0.71 -2.57 -20.20
N SER A 181 0.52 -3.08 -20.11
CA SER A 181 0.99 -4.25 -20.85
C SER A 181 1.51 -5.28 -19.86
N GLU A 182 1.44 -6.56 -20.21
CA GLU A 182 2.02 -7.65 -19.43
C GLU A 182 3.13 -8.31 -20.25
N ASP A 183 4.30 -8.48 -19.64
CA ASP A 183 5.45 -9.19 -20.21
C ASP A 183 6.12 -10.11 -19.17
N GLU A 184 7.35 -10.55 -19.44
CA GLU A 184 8.08 -11.45 -18.54
C GLU A 184 8.45 -10.82 -17.19
N ASP A 185 8.48 -9.49 -17.11
CA ASP A 185 8.74 -8.72 -15.89
C ASP A 185 7.45 -8.35 -15.14
N GLY A 186 6.29 -8.70 -15.70
CA GLY A 186 4.96 -8.51 -15.11
C GLY A 186 4.18 -7.38 -15.75
N LEU A 187 3.24 -6.80 -14.99
CA LEU A 187 2.37 -5.74 -15.47
C LEU A 187 3.07 -4.38 -15.38
N SER A 188 3.05 -3.60 -16.48
CA SER A 188 3.64 -2.27 -16.55
C SER A 188 2.71 -1.26 -17.22
N SER A 189 2.69 -0.02 -16.72
CA SER A 189 1.83 1.03 -17.29
C SER A 189 2.39 1.53 -18.62
N ASN A 190 1.52 1.66 -19.62
CA ASN A 190 1.84 2.21 -20.94
C ASN A 190 1.89 3.74 -20.97
N ALA A 191 1.58 4.42 -19.86
CA ALA A 191 1.59 5.87 -19.78
C ALA A 191 3.00 6.43 -20.06
N SER A 192 3.08 7.45 -20.91
CA SER A 192 4.34 8.16 -21.17
C SER A 192 4.07 9.61 -21.58
N SER A 193 5.10 10.45 -21.51
CA SER A 193 4.97 11.85 -21.95
C SER A 193 4.74 11.96 -23.46
N GLY A 194 5.25 11.01 -24.25
CA GLY A 194 5.05 10.93 -25.69
C GLY A 194 3.73 10.29 -26.10
N SER A 195 3.11 9.50 -25.21
CA SER A 195 1.78 8.90 -25.40
C SER A 195 1.03 8.83 -24.07
N PRO A 196 0.40 9.95 -23.64
CA PRO A 196 -0.33 9.98 -22.38
C PRO A 196 -1.59 9.10 -22.43
N LEU A 197 -1.98 8.53 -21.30
CA LEU A 197 -3.29 7.91 -21.15
C LEU A 197 -4.32 8.99 -20.82
N GLY A 198 -5.31 9.17 -21.68
CA GLY A 198 -6.47 10.03 -21.41
C GLY A 198 -7.58 9.20 -20.77
N MET A 199 -8.06 9.63 -19.62
CA MET A 199 -9.09 8.94 -18.83
C MET A 199 -10.16 9.92 -18.38
N THR A 200 -11.42 9.50 -18.31
CA THR A 200 -12.46 10.20 -17.56
C THR A 200 -12.16 10.21 -16.06
N GLY A 201 -12.85 11.04 -15.28
CA GLY A 201 -12.71 11.04 -13.81
C GLY A 201 -12.95 9.65 -13.18
N ALA A 202 -13.99 8.92 -13.62
CA ALA A 202 -14.28 7.57 -13.13
C ALA A 202 -13.18 6.56 -13.48
N GLU A 203 -12.71 6.59 -14.73
CA GLU A 203 -11.60 5.76 -15.21
C GLU A 203 -10.30 6.06 -14.44
N PHE A 204 -10.03 7.33 -14.13
CA PHE A 204 -8.89 7.70 -13.31
C PHE A 204 -9.01 7.20 -11.87
N THR A 205 -10.19 7.29 -11.26
CA THR A 205 -10.43 6.71 -9.93
C THR A 205 -10.18 5.19 -9.92
N ALA A 206 -10.62 4.47 -10.96
CA ALA A 206 -10.30 3.05 -11.12
C ALA A 206 -8.79 2.80 -11.27
N PHE A 207 -8.13 3.55 -12.15
CA PHE A 207 -6.68 3.46 -12.37
C PHE A 207 -5.89 3.73 -11.09
N TRP A 208 -6.25 4.76 -10.34
CA TRP A 208 -5.58 5.11 -9.09
C TRP A 208 -5.80 4.06 -8.02
N ASN A 209 -7.03 3.60 -7.82
CA ASN A 209 -7.36 2.60 -6.79
C ASN A 209 -6.71 1.25 -7.11
N TYR A 210 -6.59 0.86 -8.38
CA TYR A 210 -5.77 -0.29 -8.77
C TYR A 210 -4.31 -0.08 -8.36
N ASN A 211 -3.73 1.08 -8.66
CA ASN A 211 -2.35 1.40 -8.27
C ASN A 211 -2.12 1.43 -6.76
N VAL A 212 -3.13 1.79 -5.96
CA VAL A 212 -3.10 1.73 -4.49
C VAL A 212 -3.04 0.28 -4.00
N ILE A 213 -3.81 -0.62 -4.62
CA ILE A 213 -3.76 -2.06 -4.35
C ILE A 213 -2.40 -2.62 -4.81
N HIS A 214 -2.01 -2.35 -6.06
CA HIS A 214 -0.78 -2.86 -6.65
C HIS A 214 0.49 -2.34 -5.95
N ALA A 215 0.49 -1.11 -5.43
CA ALA A 215 1.65 -0.56 -4.71
C ALA A 215 1.86 -1.15 -3.30
N ASP A 216 0.89 -1.91 -2.81
CA ASP A 216 0.93 -2.67 -1.58
C ASP A 216 0.69 -4.15 -1.90
N HIS A 217 1.77 -4.88 -2.17
CA HIS A 217 1.72 -6.32 -2.48
C HIS A 217 1.05 -7.17 -1.37
N GLY A 218 0.70 -6.58 -0.22
CA GLY A 218 -0.07 -7.17 0.86
C GLY A 218 -1.46 -6.56 1.06
N ALA A 219 -2.00 -5.72 0.16
CA ALA A 219 -3.22 -4.92 0.37
C ALA A 219 -4.42 -5.77 0.80
N VAL A 220 -4.60 -6.92 0.15
CA VAL A 220 -5.68 -7.88 0.45
C VAL A 220 -5.55 -8.53 1.84
N TYR A 221 -4.39 -8.41 2.49
CA TYR A 221 -4.12 -8.89 3.85
C TYR A 221 -4.07 -7.76 4.88
N HIS A 222 -3.47 -6.60 4.54
CA HIS A 222 -3.34 -5.47 5.45
C HIS A 222 -4.69 -4.90 5.85
N ASN A 223 -5.58 -4.67 4.87
CA ASN A 223 -6.92 -4.18 5.13
C ASN A 223 -7.95 -4.79 4.15
N PRO A 224 -8.38 -6.04 4.39
CA PRO A 224 -9.30 -6.74 3.49
C PRO A 224 -10.62 -5.99 3.21
N PRO A 225 -11.30 -5.37 4.19
CA PRO A 225 -12.50 -4.58 3.91
C PRO A 225 -12.23 -3.38 2.98
N TYR A 226 -11.12 -2.69 3.17
CA TYR A 226 -10.72 -1.56 2.33
C TYR A 226 -10.37 -2.01 0.91
N ALA A 227 -9.62 -3.11 0.78
CA ALA A 227 -9.32 -3.72 -0.53
C ALA A 227 -10.60 -4.11 -1.28
N LYS A 228 -11.58 -4.74 -0.61
CA LYS A 228 -12.89 -5.08 -1.20
C LYS A 228 -13.64 -3.85 -1.71
N ALA A 229 -13.65 -2.76 -0.92
CA ALA A 229 -14.30 -1.52 -1.32
C ALA A 229 -13.61 -0.90 -2.56
N MET A 230 -12.27 -0.87 -2.58
CA MET A 230 -11.52 -0.42 -3.76
C MET A 230 -11.80 -1.29 -4.99
N ILE A 231 -11.78 -2.63 -4.86
CA ILE A 231 -12.09 -3.55 -5.97
C ILE A 231 -13.49 -3.28 -6.53
N ASN A 232 -14.51 -3.16 -5.68
CA ASN A 232 -15.88 -2.85 -6.14
C ASN A 232 -15.94 -1.50 -6.87
N ASN A 233 -15.26 -0.48 -6.36
CA ASN A 233 -15.23 0.84 -7.02
C ASN A 233 -14.49 0.80 -8.35
N ILE A 234 -13.41 0.02 -8.46
CA ILE A 234 -12.70 -0.19 -9.72
C ILE A 234 -13.61 -0.88 -10.73
N GLU A 235 -14.23 -2.00 -10.34
CA GLU A 235 -15.13 -2.76 -11.20
C GLU A 235 -16.31 -1.90 -11.69
N GLU A 236 -16.94 -1.14 -10.79
CA GLU A 236 -18.04 -0.22 -11.14
C GLU A 236 -17.58 0.83 -12.16
N ASN A 237 -16.48 1.52 -11.89
CA ASN A 237 -15.97 2.59 -12.73
C ASN A 237 -15.44 2.10 -14.09
N LEU A 238 -15.04 0.83 -14.19
CA LEU A 238 -14.65 0.19 -15.46
C LEU A 238 -15.81 -0.55 -16.15
N GLY A 239 -17.02 -0.52 -15.58
CA GLY A 239 -18.20 -1.21 -16.11
C GLY A 239 -18.08 -2.74 -16.11
N MET A 240 -17.28 -3.29 -15.19
CA MET A 240 -17.10 -4.72 -14.99
C MET A 240 -18.24 -5.30 -14.13
N PRO A 241 -18.50 -6.62 -14.21
CA PRO A 241 -19.37 -7.28 -13.23
C PRO A 241 -18.80 -7.15 -11.82
N LEU A 242 -19.64 -6.73 -10.87
CA LEU A 242 -19.21 -6.56 -9.47
C LEU A 242 -18.97 -7.91 -8.79
N THR A 243 -17.85 -8.02 -8.10
CA THR A 243 -17.53 -9.14 -7.24
C THR A 243 -18.43 -9.13 -6.00
N VAL A 244 -19.01 -10.29 -5.69
CA VAL A 244 -19.86 -10.49 -4.51
C VAL A 244 -19.01 -11.17 -3.43
N TRP A 245 -18.78 -10.49 -2.31
CA TRP A 245 -17.86 -10.92 -1.25
C TRP A 245 -18.41 -12.01 -0.32
#